data_AF-A0A975G3W7-F1
#
_entry.id   AF-A0A975G3W7-F1
#
_cell.length_a   1.000
_cell.length_b   1.000
_cell.length_c   1.000
_cell.angle_alpha   90.00
_cell.angle_beta   90.00
_cell.angle_gamma   90.00
#
_symmetry.space_group_name_H-M   'P 1'
#
loop_
_entity.id
_entity.type
_entity.pdbx_description
1 polymer ?
#
loop_
_entity_poly.entity_id
_entity_poly.type
_entity_poly.pdbx_seq_one_letter_code
_entity_poly.pdbx_strand_id
1 'polypeptide(L)'
;MQVDLRGAETPMVATLCFAEQSSMSMPNIRRDVSLMLDQANRQIADAEIKLSRGGDREKAHAIGELVFLKRQKETLEQRLKEIEDHPEANETMFQWIKEEWFNLTLRLEQWIANV
;
A
#
# COMPACT_ATOMS: atom_id res chain seq x y z
N MET A 1 4.50 -3.31 -51.48
CA MET A 1 3.92 -2.11 -50.85
C MET A 1 4.12 -2.28 -49.35
N GLN A 2 5.13 -1.60 -48.83
CA GLN A 2 5.62 -1.70 -47.46
C GLN A 2 4.74 -0.79 -46.61
N VAL A 3 4.07 -1.33 -45.59
CA VAL A 3 3.29 -0.52 -44.65
C VAL A 3 4.22 -0.15 -43.50
N ASP A 4 4.72 1.09 -43.57
CA ASP A 4 5.55 1.70 -42.54
C ASP A 4 4.66 2.00 -41.33
N LEU A 5 4.77 1.17 -40.29
CA LEU A 5 4.13 1.39 -38.99
C LEU A 5 5.10 2.14 -38.06
N ARG A 6 5.50 3.36 -38.45
CA ARG A 6 6.14 4.32 -37.55
C ARG A 6 5.11 5.33 -37.08
N GLY A 7 4.54 5.06 -35.91
CA GLY A 7 3.58 5.98 -35.28
C GLY A 7 2.77 5.34 -34.17
N ALA A 8 3.39 4.51 -33.33
CA ALA A 8 2.79 4.16 -32.05
C ALA A 8 3.45 5.06 -31.01
N GLU A 9 2.91 6.27 -30.87
CA GLU A 9 3.03 7.03 -29.65
C GLU A 9 2.44 6.13 -28.56
N THR A 10 3.29 5.43 -27.81
CA THR A 10 2.83 4.74 -26.61
C THR A 10 2.16 5.82 -25.77
N PRO A 11 0.85 5.74 -25.47
CA PRO A 11 0.21 6.76 -24.66
C PRO A 11 0.99 6.81 -23.35
N MET A 12 1.47 8.00 -22.96
CA MET A 12 2.27 8.20 -21.73
C MET A 12 1.61 7.58 -20.48
N VAL A 13 0.28 7.39 -20.53
CA VAL A 13 -0.54 6.72 -19.51
C VAL A 13 -0.25 5.22 -19.41
N ALA A 14 0.01 4.51 -20.51
CA ALA A 14 0.37 3.08 -20.47
C ALA A 14 1.71 2.86 -19.76
N THR A 15 2.67 3.77 -19.96
CA THR A 15 3.96 3.76 -19.24
C THR A 15 3.78 4.03 -17.74
N LEU A 16 2.87 4.93 -17.36
CA LEU A 16 2.53 5.21 -15.96
C LEU A 16 1.77 4.05 -15.30
N CYS A 17 0.83 3.40 -16.00
CA CYS A 17 0.13 2.22 -15.51
C CYS A 17 1.08 1.05 -15.27
N PHE A 18 2.08 0.86 -16.13
CA PHE A 18 3.10 -0.19 -15.94
C PHE A 18 4.02 0.12 -14.74
N ALA A 19 4.32 1.40 -14.52
CA ALA A 19 5.08 1.85 -13.35
C ALA A 19 4.28 1.71 -12.04
N GLU A 20 2.98 2.02 -12.03
CA GLU A 20 2.10 1.81 -10.86
C GLU A 20 1.84 0.32 -10.59
N GLN A 21 1.67 -0.52 -11.63
CA GLN A 21 1.54 -1.97 -11.47
C GLN A 21 2.81 -2.62 -10.89
N SER A 22 3.97 -2.02 -11.15
CA SER A 22 5.25 -2.40 -10.54
C SER A 22 5.34 -2.03 -9.06
N SER A 23 4.53 -1.08 -8.58
CA SER A 23 4.48 -0.69 -7.15
C SER A 23 3.77 -1.76 -6.30
N MET A 24 2.74 -2.44 -6.81
CA MET A 24 1.96 -3.44 -6.08
C MET A 24 2.60 -4.84 -6.12
N SER A 25 3.91 -4.96 -5.96
CA SER A 25 4.56 -6.27 -5.81
C SER A 25 4.51 -6.72 -4.35
N MET A 26 4.38 -8.02 -4.11
CA MET A 26 4.38 -8.59 -2.76
C MET A 26 5.64 -8.19 -1.94
N PRO A 27 6.85 -8.12 -2.54
CA PRO A 27 8.02 -7.57 -1.86
C PRO A 27 7.88 -6.09 -1.44
N ASN A 28 7.25 -5.26 -2.27
CA ASN A 28 7.01 -3.84 -1.94
C ASN A 28 5.96 -3.69 -0.85
N ILE A 29 4.86 -4.45 -0.91
CA ILE A 29 3.81 -4.42 0.12
C ILE A 29 4.37 -4.89 1.46
N ARG A 30 5.19 -5.95 1.46
CA ARG A 30 5.90 -6.39 2.67
C ARG A 30 6.79 -5.29 3.22
N ARG A 31 7.58 -4.65 2.35
CA ARG A 31 8.45 -3.52 2.73
C ARG A 31 7.65 -2.37 3.33
N ASP A 32 6.54 -1.98 2.72
CA ASP A 32 5.69 -0.88 3.18
C ASP A 32 5.04 -1.19 4.52
N VAL A 33 4.51 -2.41 4.70
CA VAL A 33 3.97 -2.87 6.00
C VAL A 33 5.07 -2.88 7.08
N SER A 34 6.29 -3.31 6.76
CA SER A 34 7.43 -3.22 7.69
C SER A 34 7.79 -1.78 8.06
N LEU A 35 7.80 -0.85 7.10
CA LEU A 35 8.06 0.57 7.37
C LEU A 35 6.97 1.21 8.24
N MET A 36 5.70 0.85 8.00
CA MET A 36 4.57 1.29 8.83
C MET A 36 4.67 0.74 10.26
N LEU A 37 5.11 -0.51 10.44
CA LEU A 37 5.36 -1.10 11.76
C LEU A 37 6.49 -0.37 12.51
N ASP A 38 7.59 -0.06 11.84
CA ASP A 38 8.69 0.71 12.44
C ASP A 38 8.27 2.13 12.83
N GLN A 39 7.41 2.76 12.03
CA GLN A 39 6.83 4.06 12.37
C GLN A 39 5.89 3.95 13.58
N ALA A 40 5.00 2.95 13.61
CA ALA A 40 4.10 2.71 14.74
C ALA A 40 4.88 2.44 16.03
N ASN A 41 5.97 1.65 15.98
CA ASN A 41 6.83 1.38 17.12
C ASN A 41 7.48 2.67 17.68
N ARG A 42 7.95 3.56 16.81
CA ARG A 42 8.50 4.86 17.25
C ARG A 42 7.45 5.74 17.90
N GLN A 43 6.26 5.82 17.32
CA GLN A 43 5.15 6.60 17.89
C GLN A 43 4.67 6.03 19.23
N ILE A 44 4.66 4.70 19.40
CA ILE A 44 4.39 4.05 20.69
C ILE A 44 5.46 4.44 21.71
N ALA A 45 6.74 4.36 21.35
CA ALA A 45 7.84 4.74 22.25
C ALA A 45 7.73 6.22 22.68
N ASP A 46 7.41 7.13 21.76
CA ASP A 46 7.20 8.54 22.07
C ASP A 46 5.99 8.75 22.99
N ALA A 47 4.89 8.03 22.77
CA ALA A 47 3.72 8.06 23.64
C ALA A 47 4.04 7.52 25.05
N GLU A 48 4.83 6.45 25.16
CA GLU A 48 5.29 5.89 26.45
C GLU A 48 6.22 6.87 27.20
N ILE A 49 7.05 7.62 26.48
CA ILE A 49 7.86 8.71 27.05
C ILE A 49 6.96 9.83 27.58
N LYS A 50 5.96 10.27 26.80
CA LYS A 50 4.99 11.29 27.26
C LYS A 50 4.20 10.81 28.47
N LEU A 51 3.85 9.52 28.53
CA LEU A 51 3.17 8.92 29.67
C LEU A 51 4.02 8.94 30.95
N SER A 52 5.33 8.70 30.81
CA SER A 52 6.24 8.63 31.96
C SER A 52 6.71 10.01 32.45
N ARG A 53 6.86 10.99 31.54
CA ARG A 53 7.47 12.30 31.83
C ARG A 53 6.54 13.51 31.69
N GLY A 54 5.36 13.33 31.11
CA GLY A 54 4.41 14.43 30.85
C GLY A 54 3.57 14.83 32.08
N GLY A 55 2.94 15.99 32.00
CA GLY A 55 1.91 16.42 32.95
C GLY A 55 0.61 15.61 32.82
N ASP A 56 -0.30 15.73 33.78
CA ASP A 56 -1.52 14.88 33.84
C ASP A 56 -2.39 14.96 32.56
N ARG A 57 -2.45 16.12 31.92
CA ARG A 57 -3.17 16.29 30.64
C ARG A 57 -2.47 15.59 29.47
N GLU A 58 -1.15 15.62 29.43
CA GLU A 58 -0.34 14.95 28.40
C GLU A 58 -0.38 13.43 28.57
N LYS A 59 -0.41 12.96 29.82
CA LYS A 59 -0.62 11.55 30.16
C LYS A 59 -1.98 11.04 29.70
N ALA A 60 -3.05 11.78 29.96
CA ALA A 60 -4.40 11.39 29.51
C ALA A 60 -4.49 11.27 27.99
N HIS A 61 -3.88 12.21 27.25
CA HIS A 61 -3.80 12.14 25.78
C HIS A 61 -2.94 10.96 25.31
N ALA A 62 -1.77 10.77 25.94
CA ALA A 62 -0.84 9.71 25.60
C ALA A 62 -1.45 8.31 25.80
N ILE A 63 -2.29 8.09 26.83
CA ILE A 63 -3.01 6.82 27.04
C ILE A 63 -3.90 6.51 25.83
N GLY A 64 -4.69 7.48 25.37
CA GLY A 64 -5.59 7.30 24.23
C GLY A 64 -4.83 7.01 22.94
N GLU A 65 -3.75 7.76 22.67
CA GLU A 65 -2.85 7.52 21.54
C GLU A 65 -2.20 6.13 21.62
N LEU A 66 -1.74 5.70 22.79
CA LEU A 66 -1.09 4.40 22.98
C LEU A 66 -2.00 3.23 22.65
N VAL A 67 -3.26 3.27 23.10
CA VAL A 67 -4.23 2.21 22.82
C VAL A 67 -4.50 2.11 21.32
N PHE A 68 -4.66 3.25 20.66
CA PHE A 68 -4.87 3.30 19.21
C PHE A 68 -3.66 2.77 18.44
N LEU A 69 -2.46 3.24 18.77
CA LEU A 69 -1.22 2.83 18.11
C LEU A 69 -0.90 1.35 18.32
N LYS A 70 -1.14 0.81 19.54
CA LYS A 70 -0.97 -0.63 19.82
C LYS A 70 -1.93 -1.49 19.00
N ARG A 71 -3.19 -1.08 18.87
CA ARG A 71 -4.17 -1.80 18.05
C ARG A 71 -3.84 -1.75 16.55
N GLN A 72 -3.37 -0.60 16.06
CA GLN A 72 -2.90 -0.49 14.68
C GLN A 72 -1.69 -1.40 14.43
N LYS A 73 -0.71 -1.40 15.34
CA LYS A 73 0.45 -2.28 15.28
C LYS A 73 0.04 -3.76 15.21
N GLU A 74 -0.84 -4.21 16.11
CA GLU A 74 -1.32 -5.60 16.15
C GLU A 74 -2.01 -5.99 14.83
N THR A 75 -2.81 -5.10 14.27
CA THR A 75 -3.45 -5.32 12.96
C THR A 75 -2.41 -5.47 11.85
N LEU A 76 -1.39 -4.60 11.82
CA LEU A 76 -0.32 -4.66 10.83
C LEU A 76 0.54 -5.92 10.98
N GLU A 77 0.84 -6.35 12.20
CA GLU A 77 1.55 -7.61 12.49
C GLU A 77 0.75 -8.82 12.01
N GLN A 78 -0.56 -8.83 12.26
CA GLN A 78 -1.44 -9.91 11.80
C GLN A 78 -1.50 -9.96 10.26
N ARG A 79 -1.59 -8.81 9.60
CA ARG A 79 -1.54 -8.73 8.13
C ARG A 79 -0.21 -9.18 7.56
N LEU A 80 0.91 -8.80 8.19
CA LEU A 80 2.23 -9.24 7.76
C LEU A 80 2.36 -10.76 7.90
N LYS A 81 1.84 -11.33 8.99
CA LYS A 81 1.82 -12.76 9.21
C LYS A 81 0.94 -13.50 8.18
N GLU A 82 -0.24 -12.98 7.85
CA GLU A 82 -1.09 -13.52 6.77
C GLU A 82 -0.37 -13.50 5.42
N ILE A 83 0.40 -12.44 5.16
CA ILE A 83 1.25 -12.28 3.97
C ILE A 83 2.37 -13.34 3.93
N GLU A 84 2.96 -13.66 5.08
CA GLU A 84 4.06 -14.61 5.21
C GLU A 84 3.60 -16.08 5.22
N ASP A 85 2.47 -16.39 5.86
CA ASP A 85 1.94 -17.75 6.01
C ASP A 85 1.33 -18.29 4.70
N HIS A 86 0.86 -17.41 3.81
CA HIS A 86 0.20 -17.79 2.56
C HIS A 86 0.76 -17.08 1.32
N PRO A 87 2.05 -17.27 0.97
CA PRO A 87 2.69 -16.53 -0.11
C PRO A 87 2.00 -16.77 -1.47
N GLU A 88 1.56 -18.00 -1.76
CA GLU A 88 0.93 -18.36 -3.05
C GLU A 88 -0.49 -17.81 -3.20
N ALA A 89 -1.29 -17.82 -2.13
CA ALA A 89 -2.65 -17.28 -2.16
C ALA A 89 -2.65 -15.76 -2.30
N ASN A 90 -1.69 -15.10 -1.64
CA ASN A 90 -1.52 -13.67 -1.73
C ASN A 90 -0.97 -13.26 -3.10
N GLU A 91 0.05 -13.95 -3.64
CA GLU A 91 0.53 -13.71 -5.01
C GLU A 91 -0.64 -13.80 -6.01
N THR A 92 -1.46 -14.85 -5.91
CA THR A 92 -2.64 -15.06 -6.78
C THR A 92 -3.68 -13.94 -6.61
N MET A 93 -3.99 -13.56 -5.38
CA MET A 93 -4.92 -12.45 -5.08
C MET A 93 -4.40 -11.12 -5.62
N PHE A 94 -3.09 -10.86 -5.51
CA PHE A 94 -2.47 -9.63 -6.02
C PHE A 94 -2.42 -9.59 -7.54
N GLN A 95 -2.17 -10.73 -8.21
CA GLN A 95 -2.27 -10.81 -9.67
C GLN A 95 -3.71 -10.52 -10.13
N TRP A 96 -4.71 -11.10 -9.47
CA TRP A 96 -6.12 -10.81 -9.77
C TRP A 96 -6.49 -9.33 -9.57
N ILE A 97 -6.04 -8.70 -8.47
CA ILE A 97 -6.27 -7.26 -8.22
C ILE A 97 -5.62 -6.40 -9.31
N LYS A 98 -4.40 -6.74 -9.74
CA LYS A 98 -3.71 -6.03 -10.83
C LYS A 98 -4.45 -6.14 -12.15
N GLU A 99 -4.92 -7.35 -12.49
CA GLU A 99 -5.69 -7.59 -13.71
C GLU A 99 -7.00 -6.80 -13.69
N GLU A 100 -7.74 -6.81 -12.58
CA GLU A 100 -8.99 -6.06 -12.46
C GLU A 100 -8.77 -4.55 -12.55
N TRP A 101 -7.72 -4.03 -11.91
CA TRP A 101 -7.34 -2.62 -12.01
C TRP A 101 -6.98 -2.23 -13.45
N PHE A 102 -6.18 -3.05 -14.14
CA PHE A 102 -5.85 -2.83 -15.55
C PHE A 102 -7.09 -2.83 -16.43
N ASN A 103 -8.01 -3.78 -16.22
CA ASN A 103 -9.27 -3.86 -16.94
C ASN A 103 -10.15 -2.62 -16.70
N LEU A 104 -10.19 -2.10 -15.48
CA LEU A 104 -10.91 -0.87 -15.15
C LEU A 104 -10.31 0.35 -15.86
N THR A 105 -8.99 0.49 -15.85
CA THR A 105 -8.30 1.60 -16.54
C THR A 105 -8.51 1.55 -18.05
N LEU A 106 -8.39 0.38 -18.67
CA LEU A 106 -8.66 0.20 -20.10
C LEU A 106 -10.11 0.55 -20.47
N ARG A 107 -11.08 0.15 -19.63
CA ARG A 107 -12.50 0.50 -19.85
C ARG A 107 -12.75 2.00 -19.73
N LEU A 108 -12.08 2.67 -18.80
CA LEU A 108 -12.14 4.13 -18.67
C LEU A 108 -11.55 4.83 -19.89
N GLU A 109 -10.41 4.36 -20.41
CA GLU A 109 -9.81 4.89 -21.65
C GLU A 109 -10.73 4.69 -22.86
N GLN A 110 -11.33 3.50 -23.00
CA GLN A 110 -12.30 3.23 -24.06
C GLN A 110 -13.56 4.10 -23.94
N TRP A 111 -14.01 4.40 -22.73
CA TRP A 111 -15.14 5.29 -22.52
C TRP A 111 -14.78 6.73 -22.90
N ILE A 112 -13.62 7.24 -22.46
CA ILE A 112 -13.14 8.58 -22.80
C ILE A 112 -12.92 8.73 -24.31
N ALA A 113 -12.44 7.69 -25.00
CA ALA A 113 -12.21 7.72 -26.45
C ALA A 113 -13.50 7.69 -27.28
N ASN A 114 -14.64 7.30 -26.69
CA ASN A 114 -15.94 7.18 -27.35
C ASN A 114 -16.96 8.24 -26.89
N VAL A 115 -16.53 9.22 -26.09
CA VAL A 115 -17.29 10.42 -25.67
C VAL A 115 -16.74 11.63 -26.41
#